data_AF-A0A126V2C6-F1
#
_entry.id   AF-A0A126V2C6-F1
#
_cell.length_a   1.000
_cell.length_b   1.000
_cell.length_c   1.000
_cell.angle_alpha   90.00
_cell.angle_beta   90.00
_cell.angle_gamma   90.00
#
_symmetry.space_group_name_H-M   'P 1'
#
loop_
_entity.id
_entity.type
_entity.pdbx_description
1 polymer ?
#
loop_
_entity_poly.entity_id
_entity_poly.type
_entity_poly.pdbx_seq_one_letter_code
_entity_poly.pdbx_strand_id
1 'polypeptide(L)'
;MKRGVHTREGDLIVGSNNSYIATLVERHSRFVMLAKVANKSLTWDRGSEMSGHRKFTMTTKIDVYFCDPQSPWQRGNNENTNRLLRQYFPIGTDISEFSQAKLSAVARQLNKRPRKTLQYQRPAEKFEACVASTR
;
A
#
# COMPACT_ATOMS: atom_id res chain seq x y z
N MET A 1 5.48 2.99 -26.72
CA MET A 1 5.97 3.53 -25.43
C MET A 1 4.79 3.63 -24.45
N LYS A 2 4.42 2.55 -23.77
CA LYS A 2 3.28 2.56 -22.82
C LYS A 2 3.79 2.94 -21.43
N ARG A 3 3.42 4.14 -20.99
CA ARG A 3 3.75 4.71 -19.68
C ARG A 3 3.23 3.78 -18.57
N GLY A 4 4.13 3.34 -17.68
CA GLY A 4 3.87 2.43 -16.56
C GLY A 4 3.12 3.10 -15.40
N VAL A 5 1.88 3.51 -15.63
CA VAL A 5 1.05 4.26 -14.64
C VAL A 5 0.04 3.36 -13.89
N HIS A 6 -0.02 2.05 -14.15
CA HIS A 6 -1.09 1.18 -13.63
C HIS A 6 -0.63 -0.10 -12.94
N THR A 7 0.56 -0.14 -12.34
CA THR A 7 1.07 -1.38 -11.70
C THR A 7 0.90 -1.41 -10.20
N ARG A 8 0.60 -0.27 -9.53
CA ARG A 8 0.54 -0.20 -8.07
C ARG A 8 -0.76 0.42 -7.58
N GLU A 9 -1.44 -0.31 -6.70
CA GLU A 9 -2.66 0.12 -6.01
C GLU A 9 -2.31 0.78 -4.68
N GLY A 10 -2.89 1.94 -4.41
CA GLY A 10 -2.73 2.67 -3.15
C GLY A 10 -3.93 2.54 -2.22
N ASP A 11 -3.67 2.51 -0.92
CA ASP A 11 -4.70 2.70 0.12
C ASP A 11 -4.08 3.35 1.37
N LEU A 12 -4.93 3.73 2.32
CA LEU A 12 -4.51 4.32 3.59
C LEU A 12 -5.03 3.51 4.77
N ILE A 13 -4.13 3.07 5.64
CA ILE A 13 -4.50 2.53 6.95
C ILE A 13 -4.48 3.67 7.96
N VAL A 14 -5.65 3.93 8.53
CA VAL A 14 -5.85 4.91 9.59
C VAL A 14 -5.55 4.28 10.96
N GLY A 15 -4.75 5.00 11.75
CA GLY A 15 -4.47 4.75 13.16
C GLY A 15 -5.13 5.80 14.04
N SER A 16 -4.91 5.71 15.36
CA SER A 16 -5.35 6.75 16.30
C SER A 16 -4.47 8.02 16.18
N ASN A 17 -4.82 9.10 16.86
CA ASN A 17 -4.00 10.34 16.93
C ASN A 17 -3.66 10.96 15.55
N ASN A 18 -4.59 10.88 14.59
CA ASN A 18 -4.40 11.42 13.24
C ASN A 18 -3.13 10.89 12.55
N SER A 19 -2.84 9.59 12.76
CA SER A 19 -1.68 8.91 12.22
C SER A 19 -2.07 7.91 11.12
N TYR A 20 -1.20 7.76 10.11
CA TYR A 20 -1.55 7.05 8.89
C TYR A 20 -0.37 6.24 8.30
N ILE A 21 -0.67 5.05 7.79
CA ILE A 21 0.24 4.27 6.93
C ILE A 21 -0.31 4.28 5.52
N ALA A 22 0.47 4.77 4.59
CA ALA A 22 0.26 4.57 3.18
C ALA A 22 0.61 3.12 2.80
N THR A 23 -0.32 2.40 2.18
CA THR A 23 -0.10 1.05 1.69
C THR A 23 -0.07 1.04 0.17
N LEU A 24 0.96 0.41 -0.39
CA LEU A 24 1.16 0.32 -1.83
C LEU A 24 1.33 -1.14 -2.22
N VAL A 25 0.49 -1.64 -3.11
CA VAL A 25 0.50 -3.04 -3.52
C VAL A 25 0.69 -3.13 -5.02
N GLU A 26 1.73 -3.83 -5.45
CA GLU A 26 1.94 -4.10 -6.87
C GLU A 26 0.96 -5.19 -7.36
N ARG A 27 0.28 -4.92 -8.47
CA ARG A 27 -0.88 -5.67 -8.97
C ARG A 27 -0.59 -7.06 -9.48
N HIS A 28 0.64 -7.39 -9.86
CA HIS A 28 0.97 -8.71 -10.40
C HIS A 28 1.62 -9.59 -9.34
N SER A 29 2.59 -9.06 -8.64
CA SER A 29 3.39 -9.71 -7.61
C SER A 29 2.76 -9.66 -6.21
N ARG A 30 1.77 -8.79 -5.97
CA ARG A 30 1.27 -8.47 -4.61
C ARG A 30 2.36 -7.95 -3.67
N PHE A 31 3.43 -7.39 -4.24
CA PHE A 31 4.50 -6.82 -3.44
C PHE A 31 4.02 -5.58 -2.70
N VAL A 32 4.19 -5.58 -1.38
CA VAL A 32 3.69 -4.55 -0.49
C VAL A 32 4.82 -3.60 -0.12
N MET A 33 4.56 -2.30 -0.20
CA MET A 33 5.39 -1.26 0.40
C MET A 33 4.53 -0.47 1.38
N LEU A 34 5.11 -0.14 2.52
CA LEU A 34 4.45 0.67 3.55
C LEU A 34 5.24 1.96 3.72
N ALA A 35 4.56 3.09 3.68
CA ALA A 35 5.16 4.39 3.95
C ALA A 35 4.45 5.07 5.12
N LYS A 36 5.23 5.58 6.07
CA LYS A 36 4.70 6.43 7.14
C LYS A 36 4.27 7.75 6.51
N VAL A 37 3.07 8.21 6.83
CA VAL A 37 2.63 9.55 6.42
C VAL A 37 2.73 10.51 7.60
N ALA A 38 3.26 11.70 7.37
CA ALA A 38 3.36 12.72 8.40
C ALA A 38 1.98 13.28 8.76
N ASN A 39 1.70 13.45 10.04
CA ASN A 39 0.40 13.89 10.55
C ASN A 39 -0.03 15.28 10.02
N LYS A 40 0.91 16.12 9.57
CA LYS A 40 0.64 17.46 9.01
C LYS A 40 0.39 17.48 7.50
N SER A 41 0.80 16.45 6.76
CA SER A 41 0.70 16.46 5.29
C SER A 41 -0.68 16.01 4.77
N LEU A 42 -1.52 15.44 5.64
CA LEU A 42 -2.84 14.92 5.32
C LEU A 42 -3.92 15.60 6.20
N THR A 43 -4.05 16.93 6.13
CA THR A 43 -5.33 17.57 6.47
C THR A 43 -6.35 17.17 5.40
N TRP A 44 -7.26 16.28 5.76
CA TRP A 44 -8.42 15.88 4.95
C TRP A 44 -9.69 16.34 5.66
N ASP A 45 -10.55 17.06 4.95
CA ASP A 45 -11.94 17.18 5.37
C ASP A 45 -12.60 15.81 5.29
N ARG A 46 -13.44 15.49 6.28
CA ARG A 46 -14.06 14.17 6.50
C ARG A 46 -15.15 13.83 5.47
N GLY A 47 -14.91 14.04 4.18
CA GLY A 47 -15.87 13.80 3.11
C GLY A 47 -15.21 13.63 1.74
N SER A 48 -15.61 12.59 1.01
CA SER A 48 -15.04 12.06 -0.24
C SER A 48 -13.68 11.36 -0.06
N GLU A 49 -13.77 10.08 0.31
CA GLU A 49 -12.64 9.16 0.28
C GLU A 49 -11.94 9.27 -1.10
N MET A 50 -10.67 9.70 -1.09
CA MET A 50 -9.71 9.59 -2.18
C MET A 50 -9.72 10.62 -3.34
N SER A 51 -10.28 11.82 -3.18
CA SER A 51 -10.08 12.89 -4.19
C SER A 51 -8.63 13.45 -4.26
N GLY A 52 -7.75 13.10 -3.32
CA GLY A 52 -6.39 13.67 -3.24
C GLY A 52 -5.25 12.74 -3.64
N HIS A 53 -5.40 12.03 -4.76
CA HIS A 53 -4.29 11.39 -5.51
C HIS A 53 -3.06 12.31 -5.57
N ARG A 54 -3.29 13.61 -5.80
CA ARG A 54 -2.24 14.62 -5.93
C ARG A 54 -1.47 14.83 -4.63
N LYS A 55 -2.14 14.89 -3.46
CA LYS A 55 -1.49 15.17 -2.17
C LYS A 55 -0.64 13.99 -1.70
N PHE A 56 -1.08 12.77 -1.98
CA PHE A 56 -0.33 11.53 -1.70
C PHE A 56 0.94 11.44 -2.55
N THR A 57 0.81 11.53 -3.87
CA THR A 57 1.95 11.45 -4.80
C THR A 57 2.89 12.64 -4.62
N MET A 58 2.40 13.85 -4.35
CA MET A 58 3.26 15.00 -4.03
C MET A 58 4.10 14.79 -2.76
N THR A 59 3.52 14.19 -1.72
CA THR A 59 4.22 14.01 -0.44
C THR A 59 5.21 12.84 -0.49
N THR A 60 4.81 11.72 -1.10
CA THR A 60 5.62 10.49 -1.13
C THR A 60 6.53 10.39 -2.34
N LYS A 61 6.28 11.18 -3.40
CA LYS A 61 6.88 11.08 -4.73
C LYS A 61 6.68 9.70 -5.38
N ILE A 62 5.67 8.95 -4.95
CA ILE A 62 5.35 7.65 -5.50
C ILE A 62 4.16 7.81 -6.44
N ASP A 63 4.33 7.33 -7.67
CA ASP A 63 3.23 7.19 -8.64
C ASP A 63 2.34 6.02 -8.21
N VAL A 64 1.09 6.35 -7.90
CA VAL A 64 0.12 5.41 -7.35
C VAL A 64 -1.18 5.54 -8.11
N TYR A 65 -1.67 4.40 -8.56
CA TYR A 65 -3.01 4.30 -9.09
C TYR A 65 -3.94 3.96 -7.93
N PHE A 66 -4.98 4.76 -7.72
CA PHE A 66 -6.06 4.37 -6.83
C PHE A 66 -7.27 3.97 -7.66
N CYS A 67 -8.07 3.06 -7.11
CA CYS A 67 -9.24 2.51 -7.79
C CYS A 67 -10.24 3.61 -8.14
N ASP A 68 -10.86 3.49 -9.31
CA ASP A 68 -11.85 4.44 -9.78
C ASP A 68 -13.07 4.44 -8.83
N PRO A 69 -13.69 5.59 -8.53
CA PRO A 69 -14.95 5.64 -7.81
C PRO A 69 -15.96 4.69 -8.46
N GLN A 70 -16.72 3.95 -7.65
CA GLN A 70 -17.70 2.95 -8.09
C GLN A 70 -17.12 1.66 -8.73
N SER A 71 -15.81 1.42 -8.63
CA SER A 71 -15.17 0.18 -9.12
C SER A 71 -14.62 -0.70 -7.98
N PRO A 72 -15.47 -1.28 -7.10
CA PRO A 72 -15.04 -2.06 -5.93
C PRO A 72 -14.19 -3.29 -6.29
N TRP A 73 -14.39 -3.88 -7.47
CA TRP A 73 -13.61 -5.04 -7.94
C TRP A 73 -12.11 -4.72 -8.12
N GLN A 74 -11.74 -3.45 -8.29
CA GLN A 74 -10.34 -3.03 -8.39
C GLN A 74 -9.63 -3.02 -7.03
N ARG A 75 -10.36 -3.06 -5.89
CA ARG A 75 -9.79 -2.94 -4.53
C ARG A 75 -9.35 -4.27 -3.90
N GLY A 76 -9.65 -5.41 -4.53
CA GLY A 76 -9.53 -6.73 -3.90
C GLY A 76 -8.12 -7.07 -3.37
N ASN A 77 -7.05 -6.57 -4.00
CA ASN A 77 -5.69 -6.82 -3.52
C ASN A 77 -5.35 -5.98 -2.29
N ASN A 78 -5.77 -4.71 -2.28
CA ASN A 78 -5.59 -3.82 -1.14
C ASN A 78 -6.39 -4.30 0.06
N GLU A 79 -7.63 -4.74 -0.13
CA GLU A 79 -8.45 -5.27 0.97
C GLU A 79 -7.82 -6.50 1.63
N ASN A 80 -7.37 -7.46 0.82
CA ASN A 80 -6.68 -8.64 1.33
C ASN A 80 -5.36 -8.28 2.05
N THR A 81 -4.61 -7.33 1.50
CA THR A 81 -3.35 -6.86 2.10
C THR A 81 -3.60 -6.11 3.40
N ASN A 82 -4.61 -5.23 3.44
CA ASN A 82 -4.99 -4.48 4.63
C ASN A 82 -5.47 -5.40 5.74
N ARG A 83 -6.22 -6.46 5.41
CA ARG A 83 -6.61 -7.49 6.38
C ARG A 83 -5.39 -8.14 7.04
N LEU A 84 -4.32 -8.39 6.28
CA LEU A 84 -3.07 -8.92 6.81
C LEU A 84 -2.31 -7.88 7.64
N LEU A 85 -2.30 -6.62 7.18
CA LEU A 85 -1.66 -5.52 7.90
C LEU A 85 -2.34 -5.23 9.24
N ARG A 86 -3.66 -5.44 9.35
CA ARG A 86 -4.39 -5.32 10.62
C ARG A 86 -3.96 -6.35 11.68
N GLN A 87 -3.25 -7.42 11.30
CA GLN A 87 -2.61 -8.33 12.25
C GLN A 87 -1.37 -7.70 12.93
N TYR A 88 -0.73 -6.74 12.25
CA TYR A 88 0.43 -6.01 12.76
C TYR A 88 0.06 -4.65 13.35
N PHE A 89 -1.01 -4.03 12.84
CA PHE A 89 -1.53 -2.73 13.25
C PHE A 89 -3.03 -2.86 13.57
N PRO A 90 -3.39 -3.42 14.74
CA PRO A 90 -4.78 -3.53 15.18
C PRO A 90 -5.53 -2.20 15.09
N ILE A 91 -6.86 -2.27 15.03
CA ILE A 91 -7.70 -1.06 15.02
C ILE A 91 -7.41 -0.23 16.28
N GLY A 92 -7.28 1.10 16.13
CA GLY A 92 -6.97 2.02 17.23
C GLY A 92 -5.48 2.14 17.56
N THR A 93 -4.60 1.39 16.90
CA THR A 93 -3.14 1.52 17.07
C THR A 93 -2.68 2.94 16.70
N ASP A 94 -1.86 3.54 17.54
CA ASP A 94 -1.18 4.80 17.20
C ASP A 94 -0.02 4.50 16.25
N ILE A 95 -0.18 4.87 14.98
CA ILE A 95 0.82 4.64 13.95
C ILE A 95 2.01 5.61 14.11
N SER A 96 1.84 6.71 14.85
CA SER A 96 2.90 7.69 15.07
C SER A 96 4.12 7.09 15.78
N GLU A 97 3.92 6.06 16.61
CA GLU A 97 4.96 5.33 17.33
C GLU A 97 5.83 4.43 16.43
N PHE A 98 5.36 4.09 15.22
CA PHE A 98 6.08 3.19 14.32
C PHE A 98 7.05 3.95 13.43
N SER A 99 8.33 3.57 13.47
CA SER A 99 9.34 4.08 12.54
C SER A 99 9.14 3.51 11.13
N GLN A 100 9.61 4.24 10.12
CA GLN A 100 9.63 3.73 8.74
C GLN A 100 10.37 2.39 8.64
N ALA A 101 11.44 2.19 9.42
CA ALA A 101 12.18 0.93 9.45
C ALA A 101 11.31 -0.24 9.94
N LYS A 102 10.46 -0.02 10.96
CA LYS A 102 9.52 -1.03 11.45
C LYS A 102 8.46 -1.36 10.40
N LEU A 103 7.91 -0.36 9.71
CA LEU A 103 6.98 -0.55 8.60
C LEU A 103 7.63 -1.36 7.46
N SER A 104 8.85 -1.00 7.06
CA SER A 104 9.62 -1.74 6.04
C SER A 104 9.90 -3.19 6.47
N ALA A 105 10.13 -3.44 7.76
CA ALA A 105 10.32 -4.79 8.29
C ALA A 105 9.03 -5.64 8.18
N VAL A 106 7.87 -5.06 8.51
CA VAL A 106 6.56 -5.72 8.34
C VAL A 106 6.28 -5.99 6.86
N ALA A 107 6.52 -5.03 5.98
CA ALA A 107 6.37 -5.20 4.54
C ALA A 107 7.25 -6.35 4.03
N ARG A 108 8.51 -6.41 4.45
CA ARG A 108 9.45 -7.50 4.10
C ARG A 108 8.96 -8.86 4.61
N GLN A 109 8.40 -8.95 5.81
CA GLN A 109 7.80 -10.21 6.29
C GLN A 109 6.62 -10.64 5.41
N LEU A 110 5.74 -9.70 5.05
CA LEU A 110 4.62 -9.97 4.14
C LEU A 110 5.07 -10.38 2.74
N ASN A 111 6.15 -9.78 2.24
CA ASN A 111 6.69 -10.06 0.90
C ASN A 111 7.47 -11.37 0.82
N LYS A 112 7.94 -11.90 1.97
CA LYS A 112 8.59 -13.22 2.07
C LYS A 112 7.61 -14.36 2.35
N ARG A 113 6.33 -14.05 2.60
CA ARG A 113 5.30 -15.04 2.90
C ARG A 113 4.67 -15.59 1.61
N PRO A 114 4.71 -16.91 1.36
CA PRO A 114 3.96 -17.56 0.29
C PRO A 114 2.49 -17.15 0.26
N ARG A 115 1.95 -16.86 -0.93
CA ARG A 115 0.52 -16.49 -1.11
C ARG A 115 -0.19 -17.52 -1.98
N LYS A 116 -1.33 -18.04 -1.50
CA LYS A 116 -2.18 -18.95 -2.29
C LYS A 116 -2.61 -18.31 -3.62
N THR A 117 -2.88 -17.00 -3.62
CA THR A 117 -3.21 -16.23 -4.83
C THR A 117 -2.07 -16.14 -5.84
N LEU A 118 -0.84 -16.45 -5.44
CA LEU A 118 0.36 -16.49 -6.28
C LEU A 118 0.89 -17.92 -6.45
N GLN A 119 0.03 -18.93 -6.34
CA GLN A 119 0.44 -20.35 -6.41
C GLN A 119 1.54 -20.68 -5.39
N TYR A 120 1.43 -20.11 -4.18
CA TYR A 120 2.39 -20.24 -3.09
C TYR A 120 3.78 -19.66 -3.35
N GLN A 121 3.96 -18.87 -4.41
CA GLN A 121 5.18 -18.08 -4.60
C GLN A 121 5.19 -16.88 -3.64
N ARG A 122 6.40 -16.40 -3.33
CA ARG A 122 6.57 -15.20 -2.48
C ARG A 122 6.40 -13.94 -3.33
N PRO A 123 5.70 -12.91 -2.83
CA PRO A 123 5.58 -11.63 -3.52
C PRO A 123 6.94 -11.03 -3.92
N ALA A 124 7.96 -11.16 -3.06
CA ALA A 124 9.31 -10.69 -3.36
C ALA A 124 9.91 -11.36 -4.61
N GLU A 125 9.82 -12.70 -4.69
CA GLU A 125 10.36 -13.47 -5.81
C GLU A 125 9.61 -13.15 -7.12
N LYS A 126 8.27 -13.05 -7.05
CA LYS A 126 7.44 -12.63 -8.19
C LYS A 126 7.79 -11.23 -8.67
N PHE A 127 7.98 -10.29 -7.73
CA PHE A 127 8.32 -8.92 -8.04
C PHE A 127 9.69 -8.82 -8.72
N GLU A 128 10.70 -9.49 -8.17
CA GLU A 128 12.04 -9.57 -8.76
C GLU A 128 11.99 -10.14 -10.19
N ALA A 129 11.23 -11.21 -10.42
CA ALA A 129 11.05 -11.78 -11.75
C ALA A 129 10.36 -10.80 -12.73
N CYS A 130 9.32 -10.09 -12.30
CA CYS A 130 8.64 -9.07 -13.12
C CYS A 130 9.56 -7.91 -13.48
N VAL A 131 10.37 -7.42 -12.53
CA VAL A 131 11.32 -6.32 -12.75
C VAL A 131 12.47 -6.76 -13.67
N ALA A 132 12.97 -7.99 -13.49
CA ALA A 132 14.02 -8.55 -14.35
C ALA A 132 13.57 -8.69 -15.80
N SER A 133 12.29 -9.07 -16.03
CA SER A 133 11.71 -9.20 -17.38
C SER A 133 11.43 -7.86 -18.08
N THR A 134 11.53 -6.73 -17.38
CA THR A 134 11.27 -5.38 -17.92
C THR A 134 12.56 -4.65 -18.30
N ARG A 135 13.72 -5.24 -18.02
CA ARG A 135 15.04 -4.76 -18.46
C ARG A 135 15.40 -5.33 -19.82
#